data_AF-A0A537XXR0-F1
#
_entry.id   AF-A0A537XXR0-F1
#
_cell.length_a   1.000
_cell.length_b   1.000
_cell.length_c   1.000
_cell.angle_alpha   90.00
_cell.angle_beta   90.00
_cell.angle_gamma   90.00
#
_symmetry.space_group_name_H-M   'P 1'
#
loop_
_entity.id
_entity.type
_entity.pdbx_description
1 polymer ?
#
loop_
_entity_poly.entity_id
_entity_poly.type
_entity_poly.pdbx_seq_one_letter_code
_entity_poly.pdbx_strand_id
1 'polypeptide(L)'
;MHATVVSGASAPILVAAILFFVIAAVQDMSVQVQARDHFPPQFRDTLSSRYAMDTFVWMPSIVPVTIRRQYFSSLICASVSMGLFGFFLLAQGEKVGALLFGGVFLMSVVHTTMRWIKYRELL
;
A
#
# COMPACT_ATOMS: atom_id res chain seq x y z
N MET A 1 28.45 -23.41 -6.99
CA MET A 1 27.24 -24.26 -6.94
C MET A 1 26.36 -23.85 -5.75
N HIS A 2 25.73 -22.66 -5.78
CA HIS A 2 24.82 -22.19 -4.70
C HIS A 2 23.46 -21.67 -5.22
N ALA A 3 23.22 -21.71 -6.54
CA ALA A 3 22.10 -21.01 -7.16
C ALA A 3 20.76 -21.78 -7.18
N THR A 4 20.76 -23.09 -6.93
CA THR A 4 19.57 -23.93 -7.16
C THR A 4 18.71 -24.18 -5.91
N VAL A 5 19.26 -24.08 -4.70
CA VAL A 5 18.51 -24.37 -3.46
C VAL A 5 17.66 -23.17 -3.01
N VAL A 6 18.06 -21.95 -3.38
CA VAL A 6 17.39 -20.71 -2.94
C VAL A 6 16.12 -20.40 -3.74
N SER A 7 15.97 -20.93 -4.96
CA SER A 7 14.81 -20.62 -5.81
C SER A 7 13.50 -21.25 -5.31
N GLY A 8 13.55 -22.46 -4.72
CA GLY A 8 12.36 -23.14 -4.19
C GLY A 8 11.81 -22.52 -2.91
N ALA A 9 12.69 -22.07 -2.00
CA ALA A 9 12.29 -21.51 -0.70
C ALA A 9 11.80 -20.05 -0.78
N SER A 10 12.21 -19.31 -1.81
CA SER A 10 11.84 -17.91 -2.01
C SER A 10 10.56 -17.72 -2.86
N ALA A 11 10.11 -18.76 -3.58
CA ALA A 11 8.89 -18.73 -4.36
C ALA A 11 7.61 -18.39 -3.55
N PRO A 12 7.40 -18.92 -2.32
CA PRO A 12 6.26 -18.53 -1.49
C PRO A 12 6.27 -17.03 -1.13
N ILE A 13 7.46 -16.45 -0.91
CA ILE A 13 7.63 -15.02 -0.60
C ILE A 13 7.19 -14.18 -1.78
N LEU A 14 7.60 -14.54 -3.00
CA LEU A 14 7.20 -13.86 -4.22
C LEU A 14 5.69 -13.93 -4.45
N VAL A 15 5.10 -15.13 -4.30
CA VAL A 15 3.65 -15.32 -4.44
C VAL A 15 2.90 -14.46 -3.44
N ALA A 16 3.32 -14.46 -2.17
CA ALA A 16 2.73 -13.59 -1.15
C ALA A 16 2.88 -12.11 -1.49
N ALA A 17 4.06 -11.68 -1.96
CA ALA A 17 4.31 -10.28 -2.36
C ALA A 17 3.32 -9.83 -3.45
N ILE A 18 3.12 -10.67 -4.47
CA ILE A 18 2.18 -10.42 -5.57
C ILE A 18 0.73 -10.39 -5.05
N LEU A 19 0.33 -11.35 -4.20
CA LEU A 19 -1.02 -11.38 -3.65
C LEU A 19 -1.33 -10.11 -2.85
N PHE A 20 -0.44 -9.70 -1.94
CA PHE A 20 -0.62 -8.46 -1.19
C PHE A 20 -0.61 -7.23 -2.09
N PHE A 21 0.19 -7.22 -3.15
CA PHE A 21 0.19 -6.13 -4.14
C PHE A 21 -1.16 -6.00 -4.84
N VAL A 22 -1.70 -7.12 -5.33
CA VAL A 22 -2.99 -7.16 -6.02
C VAL A 22 -4.12 -6.76 -5.07
N ILE A 23 -4.13 -7.26 -3.83
CA ILE A 23 -5.11 -6.88 -2.82
C ILE A 23 -5.05 -5.38 -2.55
N ALA A 24 -3.84 -4.83 -2.36
CA ALA A 24 -3.65 -3.39 -2.15
C ALA A 24 -4.17 -2.57 -3.33
N ALA A 25 -3.84 -2.97 -4.56
CA ALA A 25 -4.26 -2.27 -5.77
C ALA A 25 -5.79 -2.31 -5.96
N VAL A 26 -6.42 -3.47 -5.76
CA VAL A 26 -7.88 -3.61 -5.86
C VAL A 26 -8.59 -2.78 -4.80
N GLN A 27 -8.11 -2.82 -3.56
CA GLN A 27 -8.67 -2.01 -2.48
C GLN A 27 -8.50 -0.51 -2.78
N ASP A 28 -7.31 -0.07 -3.21
CA ASP A 28 -7.06 1.34 -3.52
C ASP A 28 -7.94 1.85 -4.67
N MET A 29 -8.05 1.09 -5.76
CA MET A 29 -8.95 1.43 -6.88
C MET A 29 -10.40 1.52 -6.42
N SER A 30 -10.85 0.58 -5.59
CA SER A 30 -12.20 0.57 -5.04
C SER A 30 -12.45 1.79 -4.15
N VAL A 31 -11.49 2.18 -3.30
CA VAL A 31 -11.59 3.37 -2.46
C VAL A 31 -11.57 4.63 -3.32
N GLN A 32 -10.73 4.71 -4.36
CA GLN A 32 -10.70 5.87 -5.27
C GLN A 32 -12.06 6.12 -5.92
N VAL A 33 -12.74 5.06 -6.38
CA VAL A 33 -14.09 5.19 -6.96
C VAL A 33 -15.10 5.65 -5.92
N GLN A 34 -15.12 5.05 -4.73
CA GLN A 34 -16.10 5.36 -3.70
C GLN A 34 -15.87 6.73 -3.03
N ALA A 35 -14.63 7.10 -2.75
CA ALA A 35 -14.28 8.33 -2.04
C ALA A 35 -14.46 9.57 -2.90
N ARG A 36 -14.28 9.45 -4.23
CA ARG A 36 -14.38 10.55 -5.19
C ARG A 36 -15.71 11.28 -5.11
N ASP A 37 -16.83 10.57 -4.94
CA ASP A 37 -18.16 11.19 -4.86
C ASP A 37 -18.36 12.06 -3.62
N HIS A 38 -17.55 11.81 -2.59
CA HIS A 38 -17.58 12.56 -1.34
C HIS A 38 -16.70 13.82 -1.41
N PHE A 39 -15.72 13.89 -2.30
CA PHE A 39 -14.79 15.02 -2.38
C PHE A 39 -15.48 16.33 -2.80
N PRO A 40 -14.88 17.50 -2.49
CA PRO A 40 -15.36 18.79 -3.00
C PRO A 40 -15.46 18.77 -4.53
N PRO A 41 -16.43 19.45 -5.16
CA PRO A 41 -16.69 19.35 -6.60
C PRO A 41 -15.46 19.52 -7.49
N GLN A 42 -14.56 20.44 -7.13
CA GLN A 42 -13.30 20.70 -7.84
C GLN A 42 -12.27 19.56 -7.79
N PHE A 43 -12.46 18.58 -6.91
CA PHE A 43 -11.60 17.39 -6.75
C PHE A 43 -12.28 16.09 -7.19
N ARG A 44 -13.46 16.20 -7.82
CA ARG A 44 -14.23 15.06 -8.32
C ARG A 44 -13.87 14.67 -9.74
N ASP A 45 -12.90 15.30 -10.40
CA ASP A 45 -12.40 14.77 -11.68
C ASP A 45 -11.33 13.69 -11.43
N THR A 46 -11.13 12.82 -12.42
CA THR A 46 -10.28 11.62 -12.29
C THR A 46 -8.81 11.96 -12.00
N LEU A 47 -8.33 13.12 -12.47
CA LEU A 47 -6.92 13.49 -12.33
C LEU A 47 -6.68 14.17 -10.98
N SER A 48 -7.51 15.14 -10.62
CA SER A 48 -7.38 15.85 -9.35
C SER A 48 -7.66 14.96 -8.14
N SER A 49 -8.60 14.01 -8.26
CA SER A 49 -8.98 13.11 -7.17
C SER A 49 -7.80 12.28 -6.68
N ARG A 50 -6.86 11.92 -7.57
CA ARG A 50 -5.66 11.12 -7.23
C ARG A 50 -4.71 11.86 -6.28
N TYR A 51 -4.54 13.17 -6.50
CA TYR A 51 -3.69 14.01 -5.64
C TYR A 51 -4.41 14.44 -4.36
N ALA A 52 -5.74 14.53 -4.44
CA ALA A 52 -6.60 14.92 -3.34
C ALA A 52 -6.87 13.75 -2.35
N MET A 53 -6.69 12.51 -2.82
CA MET A 53 -7.05 11.28 -2.14
C MET A 53 -6.53 11.20 -0.70
N ASP A 54 -5.21 11.22 -0.52
CA ASP A 54 -4.57 11.08 0.80
C ASP A 54 -4.83 12.28 1.74
N THR A 55 -5.44 13.36 1.24
CA THR A 55 -5.86 14.48 2.07
C THR A 55 -7.30 14.32 2.53
N PHE A 56 -8.23 14.11 1.58
CA PHE A 56 -9.66 14.11 1.88
C PHE A 56 -10.20 12.78 2.39
N VAL A 57 -9.57 11.65 2.02
CA VAL A 57 -10.04 10.33 2.45
C VAL A 57 -10.15 10.24 3.98
N TRP A 58 -9.27 10.90 4.72
CA TRP A 58 -9.25 10.85 6.19
C TRP A 58 -10.30 11.72 6.88
N MET A 59 -11.05 12.57 6.15
CA MET A 59 -12.00 13.51 6.75
C MET A 59 -13.30 12.79 7.17
N PRO A 60 -13.58 12.64 8.48
CA PRO A 60 -14.74 11.88 8.96
C PRO A 60 -16.07 12.55 8.64
N SER A 61 -16.09 13.86 8.43
CA SER A 61 -17.28 14.62 8.06
C SER A 61 -17.72 14.40 6.61
N ILE A 62 -16.82 13.88 5.77
CA ILE A 62 -17.03 13.76 4.33
C ILE A 62 -17.01 12.30 3.90
N VAL A 63 -16.08 11.50 4.41
CA VAL A 63 -15.85 10.12 3.95
C VAL A 63 -16.25 9.09 5.01
N PRO A 64 -17.14 8.14 4.68
CA PRO A 64 -17.54 7.04 5.55
C PRO A 64 -16.38 6.23 6.13
N VAL A 65 -16.54 5.76 7.38
CA VAL A 65 -15.51 4.98 8.10
C VAL A 65 -15.11 3.69 7.36
N THR A 66 -16.05 3.06 6.66
CA THR A 66 -15.81 1.83 5.88
C THR A 66 -14.77 2.06 4.78
N ILE A 67 -14.91 3.17 4.03
CA ILE A 67 -13.97 3.58 2.98
C ILE A 67 -12.60 3.93 3.57
N ARG A 68 -12.58 4.61 4.72
CA ARG A 68 -11.34 4.97 5.43
C ARG A 68 -10.56 3.76 5.93
N ARG A 69 -11.25 2.78 6.51
CA ARG A 69 -10.66 1.50 6.92
C ARG A 69 -10.13 0.72 5.72
N GLN A 70 -10.89 0.69 4.63
CA GLN A 70 -10.46 0.01 3.41
C GLN A 70 -9.19 0.67 2.81
N TYR A 71 -9.11 2.00 2.83
CA TYR A 71 -7.90 2.72 2.43
C TYR A 71 -6.72 2.42 3.36
N PHE A 72 -6.94 2.43 4.66
CA PHE A 72 -5.89 2.06 5.61
C PHE A 72 -5.41 0.60 5.41
N SER A 73 -6.32 -0.32 5.12
CA SER A 73 -5.98 -1.71 4.77
C SER A 73 -5.15 -1.80 3.49
N SER A 74 -5.43 -0.97 2.47
CA SER A 74 -4.66 -0.99 1.22
C SER A 74 -3.23 -0.51 1.45
N LEU A 75 -3.02 0.52 2.30
CA LEU A 75 -1.70 0.99 2.71
C LEU A 75 -0.90 -0.09 3.46
N ILE A 76 -1.55 -0.84 4.35
CA ILE A 76 -0.92 -1.97 5.04
C ILE A 76 -0.50 -3.05 4.03
N CYS A 77 -1.41 -3.46 3.14
CA CYS A 77 -1.12 -4.49 2.14
C CYS A 77 0.00 -4.05 1.19
N ALA A 78 0.00 -2.78 0.76
CA ALA A 78 1.07 -2.22 -0.07
C ALA A 78 2.42 -2.26 0.66
N SER A 79 2.44 -1.84 1.94
CA SER A 79 3.65 -1.89 2.76
C SER A 79 4.18 -3.32 2.88
N VAL A 80 3.32 -4.28 3.26
CA VAL A 80 3.69 -5.70 3.37
C VAL A 80 4.24 -6.23 2.04
N SER A 81 3.57 -5.93 0.92
CA SER A 81 4.03 -6.32 -0.41
C SER A 81 5.44 -5.81 -0.73
N MET A 82 5.71 -4.53 -0.50
CA MET A 82 7.03 -3.94 -0.76
C MET A 82 8.12 -4.56 0.12
N GLY A 83 7.81 -4.85 1.38
CA GLY A 83 8.72 -5.57 2.28
C GLY A 83 9.03 -6.98 1.77
N LEU A 84 8.01 -7.72 1.33
CA LEU A 84 8.18 -9.07 0.78
C LEU A 84 8.99 -9.06 -0.54
N PHE A 85 8.77 -8.08 -1.43
CA PHE A 85 9.61 -7.89 -2.61
C PHE A 85 11.06 -7.62 -2.24
N GLY A 86 11.31 -6.77 -1.24
CA GLY A 86 12.65 -6.51 -0.73
C GLY A 86 13.35 -7.76 -0.20
N PHE A 87 12.65 -8.57 0.62
CA PHE A 87 13.17 -9.83 1.14
C PHE A 87 13.40 -10.87 0.05
N PHE A 88 12.51 -10.97 -0.92
CA PHE A 88 12.68 -11.86 -2.08
C PHE A 88 13.96 -11.51 -2.85
N LEU A 89 14.15 -10.23 -3.19
CA LEU A 89 15.34 -9.77 -3.92
C LEU A 89 16.63 -9.97 -3.11
N LEU A 90 16.57 -9.74 -1.79
CA LEU A 90 17.70 -10.00 -0.92
C LEU A 90 18.08 -11.49 -0.91
N ALA A 91 17.09 -12.39 -0.88
CA ALA A 91 17.30 -13.83 -0.96
C ALA A 91 17.92 -14.25 -2.30
N GLN A 92 17.57 -13.58 -3.41
CA GLN A 92 18.19 -13.82 -4.72
C GLN A 92 19.60 -13.22 -4.85
N GLY A 93 20.08 -12.46 -3.86
CA GLY A 93 21.37 -11.77 -3.91
C GLY A 93 21.33 -10.42 -4.66
N GLU A 94 20.14 -9.96 -5.08
CA GLU A 94 19.92 -8.71 -5.81
C GLU A 94 19.89 -7.50 -4.85
N LYS A 95 21.08 -7.07 -4.43
CA LYS A 95 21.26 -6.03 -3.38
C LYS A 95 20.62 -4.69 -3.73
N VAL A 96 20.74 -4.24 -4.99
CA VAL A 96 20.20 -2.94 -5.42
C VAL A 96 18.67 -2.96 -5.38
N GLY A 97 18.06 -4.01 -5.91
CA GLY A 97 16.61 -4.19 -5.86
C GLY A 97 16.10 -4.29 -4.42
N ALA A 98 16.79 -5.07 -3.58
CA ALA A 98 16.45 -5.19 -2.16
C ALA A 98 16.49 -3.84 -1.43
N LEU A 99 17.50 -3.00 -1.69
CA LEU A 99 17.60 -1.66 -1.11
C LEU A 99 16.47 -0.73 -1.59
N LEU A 100 16.12 -0.78 -2.88
CA LEU A 100 15.03 0.04 -3.43
C LEU A 100 13.68 -0.33 -2.79
N PHE A 101 13.31 -1.61 -2.83
CA PHE A 101 12.04 -2.07 -2.27
C PHE A 101 12.02 -1.99 -0.74
N GLY A 102 13.15 -2.22 -0.07
CA GLY A 102 13.32 -2.01 1.37
C GLY A 102 13.15 -0.55 1.77
N GLY A 103 13.69 0.40 0.99
CA GLY A 103 13.50 1.82 1.20
C GLY A 103 12.03 2.25 1.04
N VAL A 104 11.37 1.81 -0.03
CA VAL A 104 9.94 2.06 -0.26
C VAL A 104 9.09 1.44 0.87
N PHE A 105 9.44 0.24 1.34
CA PHE A 105 8.80 -0.40 2.48
C PHE A 105 8.90 0.45 3.75
N LEU A 106 10.10 0.89 4.12
CA LEU A 106 10.31 1.72 5.31
C LEU A 106 9.54 3.05 5.22
N MET A 107 9.59 3.73 4.06
CA MET A 107 8.79 4.94 3.84
C MET A 107 7.30 4.67 3.97
N SER A 108 6.80 3.58 3.38
CA SER A 108 5.39 3.19 3.44
C SER A 108 4.95 2.86 4.87
N VAL A 109 5.79 2.17 5.65
CA VAL A 109 5.52 1.88 7.07
C VAL A 109 5.45 3.17 7.88
N VAL A 110 6.45 4.05 7.77
CA VAL A 110 6.46 5.33 8.49
C VAL A 110 5.22 6.16 8.13
N HIS A 111 4.90 6.26 6.84
CA HIS A 111 3.73 6.99 6.37
C HIS A 111 2.43 6.39 6.94
N THR A 112 2.25 5.07 6.83
CA THR A 112 1.07 4.36 7.34
C THR A 112 0.93 4.51 8.85
N THR A 113 2.04 4.40 9.59
CA THR A 113 2.07 4.59 11.05
C THR A 113 1.73 6.03 11.44
N MET A 114 2.24 7.03 10.73
CA MET A 114 1.88 8.44 10.97
C MET A 114 0.38 8.66 10.76
N ARG A 115 -0.20 8.10 9.69
CA ARG A 115 -1.66 8.15 9.45
C ARG A 115 -2.43 7.42 10.54
N TRP A 116 -1.98 6.25 10.97
CA TRP A 116 -2.59 5.53 12.09
C TRP A 116 -2.60 6.37 13.38
N ILE A 117 -1.45 6.91 13.79
CA ILE A 117 -1.35 7.72 15.02
C ILE A 117 -2.31 8.92 14.94
N LYS A 118 -2.39 9.57 13.78
CA LYS A 118 -3.24 10.74 13.57
C LYS A 118 -4.74 10.42 13.52
N TYR A 119 -5.13 9.27 12.98
CA TYR A 119 -6.53 8.96 12.65
C TYR A 119 -7.10 7.73 13.38
N ARG A 120 -6.35 7.08 14.28
CA ARG A 120 -6.75 5.84 15.00
C ARG A 120 -8.09 5.93 15.75
N GLU A 121 -8.46 7.12 16.25
CA GLU A 121 -9.73 7.30 16.97
C GLU A 121 -10.92 7.51 16.00
N LEU A 122 -10.61 7.83 14.74
CA LEU A 122 -11.58 8.10 13.69
C LEU A 122 -11.73 6.91 12.73
N LEU A 123 -10.83 5.92 12.83
CA LEU A 123 -10.84 4.65 12.10
C LEU A 123 -11.69 3.62 12.86
#